data_AF-A0A380CUT3-F1
#
_entry.id   AF-A0A380CUT3-F1
#
_cell.length_a   1.000
_cell.length_b   1.000
_cell.length_c   1.000
_cell.angle_alpha   90.00
_cell.angle_beta   90.00
_cell.angle_gamma   90.00
#
_symmetry.space_group_name_H-M   'P 1'
#
loop_
_entity.id
_entity.type
_entity.pdbx_description
1 polymer ?
#
loop_
_entity_poly.entity_id
_entity_poly.type
_entity_poly.pdbx_seq_one_letter_code
_entity_poly.pdbx_strand_id
1 'polypeptide(L)'
;MSIIHKDIAAIRVDYTLNELSEDQINPDPVAQFEKWFNEALHAEVMEPNAMSLATVSTEGFPSSRIVLLKDLKDNGFSFFYQLQQP
;
A
#
# COMPACT_ATOMS: atom_id res chain seq x y z
N MET A 1 0.05 -31.95 -16.65
CA MET A 1 1.34 -31.24 -16.43
C MET A 1 1.43 -30.97 -14.93
N SER A 2 2.34 -31.65 -14.21
CA SER A 2 2.45 -31.51 -12.76
C SER A 2 3.46 -30.41 -12.44
N ILE A 3 3.05 -29.37 -11.71
CA ILE A 3 3.98 -28.36 -11.19
C ILE A 3 4.85 -29.06 -10.15
N ILE A 4 6.17 -29.10 -10.40
CA ILE A 4 7.15 -29.69 -9.49
C ILE A 4 7.13 -28.90 -8.17
N HIS A 5 6.70 -29.56 -7.10
CA HIS A 5 6.41 -28.99 -5.78
C HIS A 5 7.63 -28.40 -5.04
N LYS A 6 8.84 -28.51 -5.63
CA LYS A 6 10.08 -28.45 -4.86
C LYS A 6 10.58 -27.04 -4.55
N ASP A 7 10.09 -25.97 -5.18
CA ASP A 7 10.72 -24.66 -4.98
C ASP A 7 9.75 -23.46 -4.88
N ILE A 8 8.47 -23.68 -4.51
CA ILE A 8 7.58 -22.53 -4.19
C ILE A 8 8.17 -21.72 -3.03
N ALA A 9 8.77 -22.40 -2.04
CA ALA A 9 9.44 -21.75 -0.92
C ALA A 9 10.67 -20.94 -1.34
N ALA A 10 11.35 -21.32 -2.44
CA ALA A 10 12.53 -20.64 -2.95
C ALA A 10 12.20 -19.38 -3.78
N ILE A 11 10.92 -19.16 -4.13
CA ILE A 11 10.44 -17.91 -4.75
C ILE A 11 10.36 -16.77 -3.72
N ARG A 12 10.42 -17.08 -2.43
CA ARG A 12 10.32 -16.06 -1.37
C ARG A 12 11.47 -15.07 -1.49
N VAL A 13 11.15 -13.86 -1.88
CA VAL A 13 12.04 -12.71 -1.77
C VAL A 13 12.26 -12.45 -0.29
N ASP A 14 13.52 -12.34 0.13
CA ASP A 14 13.82 -11.93 1.50
C ASP A 14 13.56 -10.42 1.62
N TYR A 15 12.58 -10.05 2.46
CA TYR A 15 12.12 -8.67 2.59
C TYR A 15 12.90 -7.89 3.66
N THR A 16 14.07 -8.38 4.07
CA THR A 16 14.97 -7.72 5.03
C THR A 16 15.71 -6.55 4.38
N LEU A 17 14.99 -5.50 4.00
CA LEU A 17 15.58 -4.31 3.39
C LEU A 17 15.87 -3.22 4.43
N ASN A 18 15.04 -3.09 5.48
CA ASN A 18 15.20 -2.17 6.59
C ASN A 18 14.33 -2.60 7.79
N GLU A 19 14.65 -2.08 8.98
CA GLU A 19 13.86 -2.27 10.21
C GLU A 19 13.07 -0.99 10.54
N LEU A 20 11.87 -1.16 11.10
CA LEU A 20 11.09 -0.07 11.67
C LEU A 20 11.17 -0.15 13.19
N SER A 21 11.68 0.91 13.82
CA SER A 21 11.77 1.02 15.29
C SER A 21 10.98 2.22 15.81
N GLU A 22 10.38 2.08 17.00
CA GLU A 22 9.51 3.11 17.60
C GLU A 22 10.24 4.43 17.88
N ASP A 23 11.55 4.38 18.15
CA ASP A 23 12.39 5.57 18.36
C ASP A 23 12.69 6.34 17.07
N GLN A 24 12.44 5.72 15.90
CA GLN A 24 12.75 6.28 14.58
C GLN A 24 11.50 6.75 13.81
N ILE A 25 10.31 6.59 14.40
CA ILE A 25 9.03 6.96 13.78
C ILE A 25 8.65 8.41 14.14
N ASN A 26 8.10 9.13 13.18
CA ASN A 26 7.54 10.46 13.41
C ASN A 26 6.26 10.33 14.25
N PRO A 27 6.07 11.14 15.32
CA PRO A 27 4.83 11.14 16.10
C PRO A 27 3.60 11.56 15.28
N ASP A 28 3.79 12.31 14.20
CA ASP A 28 2.74 12.61 13.24
C ASP A 28 2.67 11.50 12.16
N PRO A 29 1.58 10.71 12.12
CA PRO A 29 1.45 9.61 11.17
C PRO A 29 1.36 10.06 9.71
N VAL A 30 0.84 11.27 9.42
CA VAL A 30 0.78 11.79 8.06
C VAL A 30 2.19 12.19 7.61
N ALA A 31 2.95 12.86 8.47
CA ALA A 31 4.34 13.18 8.19
C ALA A 31 5.22 11.92 8.05
N GLN A 32 4.93 10.86 8.84
CA GLN A 32 5.60 9.56 8.67
C GLN A 32 5.28 8.92 7.31
N PHE A 33 4.02 8.97 6.88
CA PHE A 33 3.63 8.49 5.56
C PHE A 33 4.35 9.26 4.44
N GLU A 34 4.39 10.59 4.53
CA GLU A 34 5.09 11.44 3.53
C GLU A 34 6.56 11.06 3.41
N LYS A 35 7.24 10.79 4.53
CA LYS A 35 8.61 10.28 4.52
C LYS A 35 8.74 9.00 3.70
N TRP A 36 7.93 7.97 3.99
CA TRP A 36 7.96 6.71 3.26
C TRP A 36 7.55 6.83 1.79
N PHE A 37 6.57 7.68 1.50
CA PHE A 37 6.14 7.93 0.13
C PHE A 37 7.27 8.56 -0.68
N ASN A 38 7.97 9.54 -0.10
CA ASN A 38 9.17 10.13 -0.71
C ASN A 38 10.27 9.09 -0.90
N GLU A 39 10.54 8.23 0.08
CA GLU A 39 11.53 7.13 -0.06
C GLU A 39 11.17 6.20 -1.23
N ALA A 40 9.89 5.83 -1.38
CA ALA A 40 9.43 5.02 -2.50
C ALA A 40 9.58 5.71 -3.87
N LEU A 41 9.34 7.04 -3.92
CA LEU A 41 9.61 7.84 -5.13
C LEU A 41 11.11 7.85 -5.47
N HIS A 42 11.99 8.08 -4.49
CA HIS A 42 13.44 8.09 -4.70
C HIS A 42 13.99 6.71 -5.09
N ALA A 43 13.37 5.63 -4.60
CA ALA A 43 13.72 4.27 -4.95
C ALA A 43 13.11 3.79 -6.29
N GLU A 44 12.41 4.68 -7.02
CA GLU A 44 11.76 4.39 -8.29
C GLU A 44 10.81 3.17 -8.22
N VAL A 45 10.12 3.02 -7.08
CA VAL A 45 9.10 1.97 -6.92
C VAL A 45 8.03 2.15 -7.99
N MET A 46 7.61 1.05 -8.60
CA MET A 46 6.55 1.06 -9.61
C MET A 46 5.20 1.41 -8.97
N GLU A 47 4.51 2.41 -9.52
CA GLU A 47 3.16 2.85 -9.08
C GLU A 47 3.06 3.11 -7.56
N PRO A 48 3.93 3.95 -6.96
CA PRO A 48 4.00 4.12 -5.50
C PRO A 48 2.75 4.81 -4.92
N ASN A 49 1.96 5.46 -5.78
CA ASN A 49 0.67 6.08 -5.46
C ASN A 49 -0.52 5.13 -5.61
N ALA A 50 -0.33 3.89 -6.05
CA ALA A 50 -1.40 2.90 -6.11
C ALA A 50 -1.70 2.36 -4.70
N MET A 51 -2.99 2.33 -4.34
CA MET A 51 -3.46 1.88 -3.03
C MET A 51 -4.61 0.88 -3.19
N SER A 52 -4.72 -0.09 -2.26
CA SER A 52 -5.88 -0.98 -2.17
C SER A 52 -6.92 -0.39 -1.23
N LEU A 53 -8.06 0.03 -1.77
CA LEU A 53 -9.18 0.56 -1.01
C LEU A 53 -10.21 -0.53 -0.74
N ALA A 54 -10.38 -0.89 0.53
CA ALA A 54 -11.45 -1.76 1.00
C ALA A 54 -12.63 -0.93 1.52
N THR A 55 -13.85 -1.27 1.10
CA THR A 55 -15.10 -0.69 1.61
C THR A 55 -16.08 -1.79 1.96
N VAL A 56 -17.01 -1.50 2.87
CA VAL A 56 -18.09 -2.42 3.22
C VAL A 56 -19.43 -1.74 2.96
N SER A 57 -20.34 -2.44 2.27
CA SER A 57 -21.70 -1.95 2.10
C SER A 57 -22.51 -2.12 3.40
N THR A 58 -23.73 -1.59 3.44
CA THR A 58 -24.66 -1.81 4.57
C THR A 58 -25.02 -3.27 4.79
N GLU A 59 -24.80 -4.14 3.79
CA GLU A 59 -25.06 -5.58 3.88
C GLU A 59 -23.88 -6.35 4.51
N GLY A 60 -22.76 -5.68 4.79
CA GLY A 60 -21.62 -6.28 5.48
C GLY A 60 -20.64 -7.04 4.59
N PHE A 61 -20.83 -7.03 3.26
CA PHE A 61 -19.91 -7.65 2.32
C PHE A 61 -18.76 -6.69 1.97
N PRO A 62 -17.50 -7.01 2.31
CA PRO A 62 -16.36 -6.18 1.94
C PRO A 62 -16.01 -6.35 0.46
N SER A 63 -15.67 -5.24 -0.20
CA SER A 63 -15.10 -5.21 -1.55
C SER A 63 -13.81 -4.40 -1.56
N SER A 64 -12.86 -4.77 -2.43
CA SER A 64 -11.58 -4.09 -2.56
C SER A 64 -11.28 -3.75 -4.00
N ARG A 65 -10.72 -2.56 -4.25
CA ARG A 65 -10.22 -2.16 -5.57
C ARG A 65 -8.96 -1.31 -5.48
N ILE A 66 -8.21 -1.24 -6.58
CA ILE A 66 -7.08 -0.34 -6.69
C ILE A 66 -7.58 1.08 -6.97
N VAL A 67 -7.05 2.05 -6.23
CA VAL A 67 -7.24 3.49 -6.43
C VAL A 67 -5.89 4.19 -6.51
N LEU A 68 -5.86 5.40 -7.06
CA LEU A 68 -4.64 6.21 -7.14
C LEU A 68 -4.71 7.36 -6.14
N LEU A 69 -3.73 7.43 -5.24
CA LEU A 69 -3.50 8.58 -4.38
C LEU A 69 -3.24 9.81 -5.25
N LYS A 70 -3.99 10.87 -4.96
CA LYS A 70 -3.94 12.14 -5.69
C LYS A 70 -3.27 13.23 -4.87
N ASP A 71 -3.59 13.28 -3.58
CA ASP A 71 -3.18 14.38 -2.70
C ASP A 71 -3.16 13.94 -1.24
N LEU A 72 -2.28 14.56 -0.47
CA LEU A 72 -2.15 14.43 0.98
C LEU A 72 -2.46 15.78 1.59
N LYS A 73 -3.42 15.81 2.51
CA LYS A 73 -3.78 17.02 3.24
C LYS A 73 -3.65 16.77 4.72
N ASP A 74 -3.58 17.83 5.52
CA ASP A 74 -3.47 17.77 6.98
C ASP A 74 -4.50 16.83 7.65
N ASN A 75 -5.65 16.60 7.01
CA ASN A 75 -6.73 15.74 7.53
C ASN A 75 -6.87 14.38 6.82
N GLY A 76 -5.90 13.97 5.99
CA GLY A 76 -5.84 12.63 5.40
C GLY A 76 -5.62 12.56 3.89
N PHE A 77 -6.01 11.44 3.31
CA PHE A 77 -5.70 11.04 1.93
C PHE A 77 -6.84 11.36 0.96
N SER A 78 -6.51 11.94 -0.19
CA SER A 78 -7.45 12.11 -1.30
C SER A 78 -7.05 11.23 -2.47
N PHE A 79 -8.01 10.51 -3.06
CA PHE A 79 -7.77 9.62 -4.19
C PHE A 79 -8.82 9.80 -5.28
N PHE A 80 -8.46 9.42 -6.50
CA PHE A 80 -9.45 9.32 -7.58
C PHE A 80 -10.28 8.05 -7.39
N TYR A 81 -11.59 8.19 -7.51
CA TYR A 81 -12.50 7.06 -7.57
C TYR A 81 -13.50 7.29 -8.72
N GLN A 82 -13.77 6.24 -9.50
CA GLN A 82 -14.89 6.25 -10.44
C GLN A 82 -16.14 5.83 -9.67
N LEU A 83 -17.22 6.61 -9.78
CA LEU A 83 -18.52 6.39 -9.12
C LEU A 83 -19.29 5.17 -9.64
N GLN A 84 -18.68 4.29 -10.45
CA GLN A 84 -19.36 3.18 -11.08
C GLN A 84 -18.46 1.95 -11.08
N GLN A 85 -18.65 1.08 -10.10
CA GLN A 85 -19.00 -0.33 -10.31
C GLN A 85 -19.20 -1.03 -8.94
N PRO A 86 -20.20 -1.93 -8.84
CA PRO A 86 -20.48 -2.71 -7.62
C PRO A 86 -19.33 -3.64 -7.24
#